data_AF-A0A1M6HBS6-F1
#
_entry.id   AF-A0A1M6HBS6-F1
#
_cell.length_a   1.000
_cell.length_b   1.000
_cell.length_c   1.000
_cell.angle_alpha   90.00
_cell.angle_beta   90.00
_cell.angle_gamma   90.00
#
_symmetry.space_group_name_H-M   'P 1'
#
loop_
_entity.id
_entity.type
_entity.pdbx_description
1 polymer ?
#
loop_
_entity_poly.entity_id
_entity_poly.type
_entity_poly.pdbx_seq_one_letter_code
_entity_poly.pdbx_strand_id
1 'polypeptide(L)'
;MTVEELTIKKLKEEIKNTAFTRRIGVLKWIVMVVGSVLLFIIVQRPESVLNRKSSQESINRERAKIVLDLLKTKKDPNDVLLGLAVLEKSYPETDNDWVQDMIEIFKARAETSNSIKLQETKIKYLQSQVDAMRANVLRPNTAQWRELTAIKDSIADVNKKITIEKGLVEKLLRRN
;
A
#
# COMPACT_ATOMS: atom_id res chain seq x y z
N MET A 1 34.75 -74.41 41.10
CA MET A 1 34.11 -73.88 39.88
C MET A 1 34.71 -74.64 38.72
N THR A 2 33.93 -75.50 38.07
CA THR A 2 34.45 -76.41 37.03
C THR A 2 34.62 -75.67 35.69
N VAL A 3 35.49 -76.16 34.81
CA VAL A 3 35.72 -75.56 33.48
C VAL A 3 34.41 -75.45 32.68
N GLU A 4 33.50 -76.40 32.87
CA GLU A 4 32.16 -76.40 32.27
C GLU A 4 31.26 -75.27 32.78
N GLU A 5 31.33 -74.89 34.06
CA GLU A 5 30.55 -73.75 34.57
C GLU A 5 31.01 -72.42 33.97
N LEU A 6 32.32 -72.29 33.70
CA LEU A 6 32.92 -71.12 33.07
C LEU A 6 32.53 -70.99 31.59
N THR A 7 32.46 -72.10 30.85
CA THR A 7 32.03 -72.09 29.44
C THR A 7 30.54 -71.77 29.32
N ILE A 8 29.69 -72.33 30.18
CA ILE A 8 28.25 -72.02 30.21
C ILE A 8 28.00 -70.55 30.54
N LYS A 9 28.76 -69.95 31.48
CA LYS A 9 28.65 -68.53 31.79
C LYS A 9 29.03 -67.64 30.60
N LYS A 10 30.13 -67.94 29.90
CA LYS A 10 30.55 -67.20 28.69
C LYS A 10 29.52 -67.29 27.57
N LEU A 11 29.00 -68.50 27.29
CA LEU A 11 27.94 -68.71 26.31
C LEU A 11 26.68 -67.88 26.64
N LYS A 12 26.30 -67.82 27.93
CA LYS A 12 25.15 -67.03 28.37
C LYS A 12 25.38 -65.52 28.19
N GLU A 13 26.59 -65.04 28.44
CA GLU A 13 26.97 -63.65 28.21
C GLU A 13 27.01 -63.31 26.72
N GLU A 14 27.57 -64.18 25.88
CA GLU A 14 27.59 -64.02 24.42
C GLU A 14 26.17 -63.98 23.85
N ILE A 15 25.30 -64.93 24.22
CA ILE A 15 23.90 -64.94 23.78
C ILE A 15 23.18 -63.66 24.20
N LYS A 16 23.42 -63.19 25.43
CA LYS A 16 22.81 -61.95 25.94
C LYS A 16 23.33 -60.73 25.19
N ASN A 17 24.62 -60.69 24.88
CA ASN A 17 25.24 -59.61 24.11
C ASN A 17 24.72 -59.59 22.66
N THR A 18 24.62 -60.75 22.01
CA THR A 18 24.03 -60.88 20.65
C THR A 18 22.55 -60.46 20.63
N ALA A 19 21.78 -60.81 21.66
CA ALA A 19 20.39 -60.37 21.77
C ALA A 19 20.28 -58.85 21.96
N PHE A 20 21.20 -58.25 22.73
CA PHE A 20 21.23 -56.81 22.98
C PHE A 20 21.65 -56.02 21.73
N THR A 21 22.67 -56.46 21.00
CA THR A 21 23.10 -55.81 19.76
C THR A 21 22.03 -55.87 18.68
N ARG A 22 21.29 -56.98 18.56
CA ARG A 22 20.12 -57.08 17.66
C ARG A 22 19.04 -56.04 18.00
N ARG A 23 18.71 -55.87 19.28
CA ARG A 23 17.71 -54.88 19.72
C ARG A 23 18.13 -53.45 19.40
N ILE A 24 19.40 -53.11 19.63
CA ILE A 24 19.94 -51.80 19.26
C ILE A 24 19.90 -51.58 17.75
N GLY A 25 20.23 -52.62 16.97
CA GLY A 25 20.15 -52.56 15.50
C GLY A 25 18.75 -52.22 15.01
N VAL A 26 17.72 -52.88 15.55
CA VAL A 26 16.31 -52.61 15.23
C VAL A 26 15.91 -51.19 15.62
N LEU A 27 16.30 -50.73 16.82
CA LEU A 27 15.98 -49.38 17.28
C LEU A 27 16.59 -48.31 16.37
N LYS A 28 17.86 -48.47 15.96
CA LYS A 28 18.52 -47.55 15.03
C LYS A 28 17.78 -47.47 13.70
N TRP A 29 17.32 -48.61 13.18
CA TRP A 29 16.55 -48.67 11.95
C TRP A 29 15.24 -47.89 12.06
N ILE A 30 14.51 -48.06 13.16
CA ILE A 30 13.26 -47.32 13.43
C ILE A 30 13.52 -45.81 13.49
N VAL A 31 14.54 -45.37 14.23
CA VAL A 31 14.89 -43.94 14.35
C VAL A 31 15.25 -43.36 12.99
N MET A 32 15.99 -44.10 12.17
CA MET A 32 16.39 -43.65 10.83
C MET A 32 15.18 -43.48 9.91
N VAL A 33 14.23 -44.42 9.95
CA VAL A 33 12.98 -44.33 9.17
C VAL A 33 12.12 -43.15 9.65
N VAL A 34 11.87 -43.03 10.95
CA VAL A 34 11.06 -41.93 11.52
C VAL A 34 11.69 -40.57 11.23
N GLY A 35 13.01 -40.45 11.39
CA GLY A 35 13.76 -39.24 11.07
C GLY A 35 13.64 -38.87 9.60
N SER A 36 13.75 -39.85 8.70
CA SER A 36 13.58 -39.62 7.26
C SER A 36 12.16 -39.16 6.90
N VAL A 37 11.11 -39.77 7.48
CA VAL A 37 9.72 -39.34 7.25
C VAL A 37 9.47 -37.92 7.78
N LEU A 38 9.97 -37.58 8.96
CA LEU A 38 9.86 -36.20 9.49
C LEU A 38 10.56 -35.18 8.59
N LEU A 39 11.78 -35.48 8.16
CA LEU A 39 12.52 -34.63 7.22
C LEU A 39 11.75 -34.47 5.91
N PHE A 40 11.18 -35.56 5.41
CA PHE A 40 10.38 -35.55 4.20
C PHE A 40 9.12 -34.70 4.34
N ILE A 41 8.40 -34.78 5.47
CA ILE A 41 7.23 -33.92 5.75
C ILE A 41 7.65 -32.46 5.83
N ILE A 42 8.78 -32.13 6.46
CA ILE A 42 9.28 -30.76 6.57
C ILE A 42 9.68 -30.20 5.20
N VAL A 43 10.34 -31.00 4.37
CA VAL A 43 10.81 -30.59 3.03
C VAL A 43 9.67 -30.56 2.01
N GLN A 44 8.73 -31.51 2.06
CA GLN A 44 7.58 -31.56 1.16
C GLN A 44 6.45 -30.62 1.56
N ARG A 45 6.46 -30.03 2.76
CA ARG A 45 5.49 -28.99 3.09
C ARG A 45 5.63 -27.87 2.06
N PRO A 46 4.64 -27.67 1.17
CA PRO A 46 4.74 -26.64 0.18
C PRO A 46 4.75 -25.31 0.94
N GLU A 47 5.84 -24.56 0.78
CA GLU A 47 5.79 -23.09 0.80
C GLU A 47 5.50 -22.35 2.12
N SER A 48 5.78 -22.88 3.32
CA SER A 48 5.16 -22.25 4.50
C SER A 48 5.76 -20.93 5.03
N VAL A 49 6.97 -20.48 4.65
CA VAL A 49 7.49 -19.17 5.14
C VAL A 49 8.37 -18.41 4.14
N LEU A 50 9.36 -19.06 3.51
CA LEU A 50 10.26 -18.35 2.59
C LEU A 50 9.56 -17.91 1.30
N ASN A 51 8.70 -18.75 0.73
CA ASN A 51 8.00 -18.41 -0.51
C ASN A 51 6.91 -17.36 -0.29
N ARG A 52 6.32 -17.32 0.90
CA ARG A 52 5.32 -16.32 1.28
C ARG A 52 5.91 -14.90 1.33
N LYS A 53 7.14 -14.75 1.81
CA LYS A 53 7.85 -13.46 1.80
C LYS A 53 8.25 -13.03 0.38
N SER A 54 8.76 -13.97 -0.43
CA SER A 54 9.06 -13.72 -1.85
C SER A 54 7.80 -13.30 -2.63
N SER A 55 6.67 -13.96 -2.36
CA SER A 55 5.37 -13.63 -2.95
C SER A 55 4.88 -12.24 -2.52
N GLN A 56 4.96 -11.91 -1.24
CA GLN A 56 4.58 -10.58 -0.74
C GLN A 56 5.46 -9.47 -1.32
N GLU A 57 6.77 -9.68 -1.45
CA GLU A 57 7.67 -8.71 -2.08
C GLU A 57 7.31 -8.50 -3.55
N SER A 58 7.07 -9.57 -4.31
CA SER A 58 6.65 -9.48 -5.71
C SER A 58 5.31 -8.74 -5.85
N ILE A 59 4.34 -9.06 -5.00
CA ILE A 59 3.03 -8.40 -4.99
C ILE A 59 3.18 -6.91 -4.65
N ASN A 60 3.96 -6.56 -3.64
CA ASN A 60 4.20 -5.17 -3.26
C ASN A 60 4.90 -4.39 -4.38
N ARG A 61 5.84 -5.03 -5.09
CA ARG A 61 6.51 -4.44 -6.25
C ARG A 61 5.53 -4.18 -7.40
N GLU A 62 4.62 -5.11 -7.67
CA GLU A 62 3.55 -4.91 -8.65
C GLU A 62 2.59 -3.80 -8.24
N ARG A 63 2.16 -3.75 -6.97
CA ARG A 63 1.32 -2.67 -6.42
C ARG A 63 1.98 -1.31 -6.62
N ALA A 64 3.25 -1.17 -6.24
CA ALA A 64 4.02 0.06 -6.41
C ALA A 64 4.15 0.46 -7.88
N LYS A 65 4.34 -0.51 -8.79
CA LYS A 65 4.41 -0.26 -10.23
C LYS A 65 3.08 0.26 -10.77
N ILE A 66 1.95 -0.32 -10.37
CA ILE A 66 0.61 0.14 -10.79
C ILE A 66 0.35 1.56 -10.26
N VAL A 67 0.65 1.83 -8.99
CA VAL A 67 0.51 3.19 -8.43
C VAL A 67 1.39 4.18 -9.17
N LEU A 68 2.65 3.85 -9.43
CA LEU A 68 3.54 4.71 -10.19
C LEU A 68 3.01 4.99 -11.60
N ASP A 69 2.44 3.98 -12.25
CA ASP A 69 1.87 4.11 -13.59
C ASP A 69 0.60 4.98 -13.59
N LEU A 70 -0.25 4.85 -12.57
CA LEU A 70 -1.40 5.73 -12.34
C LEU A 70 -0.95 7.18 -12.15
N LEU A 71 0.11 7.40 -11.36
CA LEU A 71 0.67 8.73 -11.08
C LEU A 71 1.31 9.39 -12.32
N LYS A 72 1.94 8.59 -13.19
CA LYS A 72 2.58 9.08 -14.42
C LYS A 72 1.57 9.35 -15.53
N THR A 73 0.59 8.46 -15.67
CA THR A 73 -0.34 8.47 -16.80
C THR A 73 -1.51 9.43 -16.58
N LYS A 74 -1.98 9.57 -15.34
CA LYS A 74 -3.19 10.36 -15.05
C LYS A 74 -2.87 11.67 -14.36
N LYS A 75 -3.31 12.79 -14.96
CA LYS A 75 -3.16 14.14 -14.39
C LYS A 75 -4.30 14.53 -13.44
N ASP A 76 -5.49 13.95 -13.60
CA ASP A 76 -6.65 14.26 -12.75
C ASP A 76 -6.58 13.49 -11.41
N PRO A 77 -6.61 14.18 -10.26
CA PRO A 77 -6.66 13.55 -8.95
C PRO A 77 -7.79 12.53 -8.79
N ASN A 78 -8.95 12.75 -9.43
CA ASN A 78 -10.10 11.86 -9.32
C ASN A 78 -9.85 10.50 -9.98
N ASP A 79 -9.16 10.50 -11.12
CA ASP A 79 -8.85 9.26 -11.82
C ASP A 79 -7.78 8.42 -11.12
N VAL A 80 -6.89 9.10 -10.37
CA VAL A 80 -5.91 8.46 -9.48
C VAL A 80 -6.61 7.86 -8.28
N LEU A 81 -7.56 8.58 -7.66
CA LEU A 81 -8.37 8.07 -6.56
C LEU A 81 -9.15 6.81 -6.95
N LEU A 82 -9.74 6.79 -8.14
CA LEU A 82 -10.44 5.62 -8.65
C LEU A 82 -9.47 4.42 -8.77
N GLY A 83 -8.26 4.65 -9.29
CA GLY A 83 -7.24 3.61 -9.40
C GLY A 83 -6.77 3.09 -8.03
N LEU A 84 -6.59 3.98 -7.06
CA LEU A 84 -6.23 3.61 -5.68
C LEU A 84 -7.36 2.83 -4.98
N ALA A 85 -8.62 3.19 -5.20
CA ALA A 85 -9.76 2.47 -4.65
C ALA A 85 -9.89 1.04 -5.25
N VAL A 86 -9.59 0.88 -6.54
CA VAL A 86 -9.53 -0.45 -7.18
C VAL A 86 -8.38 -1.28 -6.59
N LEU A 87 -7.22 -0.67 -6.35
CA LEU A 87 -6.08 -1.33 -5.71
C LEU A 87 -6.41 -1.78 -4.28
N GLU A 88 -7.03 -0.92 -3.48
CA GLU A 88 -7.47 -1.23 -2.12
C GLU A 88 -8.42 -2.44 -2.10
N LYS A 89 -9.40 -2.47 -3.02
CA LYS A 89 -10.35 -3.59 -3.14
C LYS A 89 -9.72 -4.88 -3.64
N SER A 90 -8.75 -4.78 -4.55
CA SER A 90 -8.08 -5.95 -5.14
C SER A 90 -7.07 -6.59 -4.19
N TYR A 91 -6.58 -5.84 -3.19
CA TYR A 91 -5.55 -6.30 -2.27
C TYR A 91 -5.86 -5.91 -0.81
N PRO A 92 -6.83 -6.56 -0.14
CA PRO A 92 -7.30 -6.18 1.21
C PRO A 92 -6.36 -6.58 2.36
N GLU A 93 -5.08 -6.85 2.08
CA GLU A 93 -4.12 -7.29 3.12
C GLU A 93 -3.85 -6.19 4.16
N THR A 94 -3.47 -6.61 5.37
CA THR A 94 -3.38 -5.78 6.58
C THR A 94 -2.29 -4.71 6.60
N ASP A 95 -1.34 -4.70 5.64
CA ASP A 95 -0.16 -3.81 5.61
C ASP A 95 -0.24 -2.77 4.47
N ASN A 96 -1.38 -2.09 4.34
CA ASN A 96 -1.64 -1.13 3.26
C ASN A 96 -1.76 0.33 3.74
N ASP A 97 -1.18 0.68 4.89
CA ASP A 97 -1.21 2.04 5.44
C ASP A 97 -0.77 3.09 4.42
N TRP A 98 0.29 2.80 3.65
CA TRP A 98 0.77 3.68 2.59
C TRP A 98 -0.24 3.93 1.46
N VAL A 99 -1.13 2.97 1.16
CA VAL A 99 -2.19 3.15 0.16
C VAL A 99 -3.25 4.10 0.71
N GLN A 100 -3.58 3.98 2.00
CA GLN A 100 -4.51 4.89 2.68
C GLN A 100 -3.95 6.32 2.72
N ASP A 101 -2.67 6.48 3.09
CA ASP A 101 -1.99 7.78 3.06
C ASP A 101 -2.07 8.42 1.67
N MET A 102 -1.85 7.63 0.62
CA MET A 102 -1.98 8.08 -0.76
C MET A 102 -3.43 8.48 -1.09
N ILE A 103 -4.42 7.69 -0.67
CA ILE A 103 -5.84 8.03 -0.86
C ILE A 103 -6.17 9.37 -0.17
N GLU A 104 -5.71 9.59 1.06
CA GLU A 104 -5.94 10.83 1.80
C GLU A 104 -5.31 12.06 1.10
N ILE A 105 -4.05 11.93 0.67
CA ILE A 105 -3.36 12.99 -0.07
C ILE A 105 -4.12 13.35 -1.36
N PHE A 106 -4.53 12.33 -2.13
CA PHE A 106 -5.24 12.56 -3.37
C PHE A 106 -6.67 13.07 -3.18
N LYS A 107 -7.34 12.71 -2.08
CA LYS A 107 -8.64 13.28 -1.68
C LYS A 107 -8.50 14.76 -1.39
N ALA A 108 -7.56 15.15 -0.53
CA ALA A 108 -7.28 16.55 -0.22
C ALA A 108 -6.95 17.36 -1.49
N ARG A 109 -6.21 16.75 -2.43
CA ARG A 109 -5.89 17.36 -3.72
C ARG A 109 -7.12 17.51 -4.62
N ALA A 110 -8.00 16.51 -4.69
CA ALA A 110 -9.23 16.57 -5.46
C ALA A 110 -10.17 17.67 -4.91
N GLU A 111 -10.33 17.75 -3.59
CA GLU A 111 -11.10 18.79 -2.91
C GLU A 111 -10.57 20.19 -3.22
N THR A 112 -9.25 20.39 -3.10
CA THR A 112 -8.62 21.69 -3.41
C THR A 112 -8.74 22.02 -4.90
N SER A 113 -8.65 21.03 -5.78
CA SER A 113 -8.87 21.26 -7.22
C SER A 113 -10.31 21.69 -7.50
N ASN A 114 -11.28 21.09 -6.82
CA ASN A 114 -12.70 21.44 -6.95
C ASN A 114 -12.99 22.83 -6.37
N SER A 115 -12.40 23.21 -5.24
CA SER A 115 -12.54 24.57 -4.67
C SER A 115 -12.01 25.63 -5.64
N ILE A 116 -10.84 25.38 -6.24
CA ILE A 116 -10.24 26.26 -7.25
C ILE A 116 -11.17 26.39 -8.46
N LYS A 117 -11.68 25.27 -9.02
CA LYS A 117 -12.61 25.30 -10.16
C LYS A 117 -13.89 26.10 -9.84
N LEU A 118 -14.42 25.96 -8.62
CA LEU A 118 -15.58 26.73 -8.16
C LEU A 118 -15.27 28.23 -8.09
N GLN A 119 -14.12 28.60 -7.52
CA GLN A 119 -13.67 29.98 -7.42
C GLN A 119 -13.42 30.60 -8.80
N GLU A 120 -12.82 29.85 -9.73
CA GLU A 120 -12.62 30.28 -11.12
C GLU A 120 -13.96 30.51 -11.84
N THR A 121 -14.95 29.66 -11.60
CA THR A 121 -16.31 29.84 -12.14
C THR A 121 -16.97 31.10 -11.58
N LYS A 122 -16.81 31.36 -10.28
CA LYS A 122 -17.30 32.59 -9.64
C LYS A 122 -16.64 33.84 -10.25
N ILE A 123 -15.33 33.80 -10.50
CA ILE A 123 -14.63 34.91 -11.18
C ILE A 123 -15.21 35.16 -12.56
N LYS A 124 -15.41 34.11 -13.37
CA LYS A 124 -16.00 34.25 -14.71
C LYS A 124 -17.38 34.90 -14.66
N TYR A 125 -18.20 34.50 -13.70
CA TYR A 125 -19.51 35.10 -13.49
C TYR A 125 -19.42 36.59 -13.11
N LEU A 126 -18.55 36.95 -12.16
CA LEU A 126 -18.34 38.36 -11.76
C LEU A 126 -17.77 39.21 -12.90
N GLN A 127 -16.86 38.65 -13.71
CA GLN A 127 -16.34 39.32 -14.91
C GLN A 127 -17.45 39.58 -15.93
N SER A 128 -18.31 38.60 -16.18
CA SER A 128 -19.47 38.78 -17.06
C SER A 128 -20.40 39.89 -16.58
N GLN A 129 -20.61 40.03 -15.26
CA GLN A 129 -21.37 41.17 -14.71
C GLN A 129 -20.68 42.51 -14.96
N VAL A 130 -19.36 42.59 -14.73
CA VAL A 130 -18.56 43.80 -15.01
C VAL A 130 -18.68 44.20 -16.47
N ASP A 131 -18.59 43.24 -17.39
CA ASP A 131 -18.67 43.48 -18.82
C ASP A 131 -20.08 43.93 -19.24
N ALA A 132 -21.12 43.32 -18.68
CA ALA A 132 -22.51 43.74 -18.90
C ALA A 132 -22.77 45.17 -18.38
N MET A 133 -22.26 45.52 -17.19
CA MET A 133 -22.35 46.88 -16.65
C MET A 133 -21.61 47.89 -17.52
N ARG A 134 -20.41 47.55 -18.03
CA ARG A 134 -19.66 48.41 -18.95
C ARG A 134 -20.37 48.62 -20.28
N ALA A 135 -21.00 47.57 -20.81
CA ALA A 135 -21.73 47.64 -22.09
C ALA A 135 -22.99 48.51 -21.99
N ASN A 136 -23.69 48.48 -20.85
CA ASN A 136 -24.95 49.19 -20.66
C ASN A 136 -24.79 50.65 -20.20
N VAL A 137 -23.56 51.13 -19.98
CA VAL A 137 -23.31 52.42 -19.32
C VAL A 137 -22.28 53.26 -20.07
N LEU A 138 -22.76 54.26 -20.81
CA LEU A 138 -21.92 55.27 -21.51
C LEU A 138 -21.21 56.25 -20.56
N ARG A 139 -21.83 56.56 -19.40
CA ARG A 139 -21.24 57.35 -18.30
C ARG A 139 -21.77 56.82 -16.95
N PRO A 140 -20.96 56.12 -16.16
CA PRO A 140 -21.45 55.55 -14.91
C PRO A 140 -21.72 56.63 -13.88
N ASN A 141 -22.86 56.55 -13.21
CA ASN A 141 -23.16 57.39 -12.06
C ASN A 141 -22.36 56.93 -10.83
N THR A 142 -22.36 57.73 -9.76
CA THR A 142 -21.58 57.44 -8.54
C THR A 142 -21.97 56.13 -7.86
N ALA A 143 -23.22 55.68 -7.98
CA ALA A 143 -23.67 54.40 -7.45
C ALA A 143 -23.11 53.22 -8.25
N GLN A 144 -23.18 53.29 -9.58
CA GLN A 144 -22.61 52.28 -10.50
C GLN A 144 -21.10 52.16 -10.36
N TRP A 145 -20.39 53.28 -10.12
CA TRP A 145 -18.96 53.26 -9.83
C TRP A 145 -18.63 52.51 -8.54
N ARG A 146 -19.41 52.71 -7.46
CA ARG A 146 -19.22 51.96 -6.21
C ARG A 146 -19.44 50.46 -6.41
N GLU A 147 -20.50 50.09 -7.12
CA GLU A 147 -20.82 48.68 -7.41
C GLU A 147 -19.74 48.00 -8.26
N LEU A 148 -19.26 48.69 -9.32
CA LEU A 148 -18.15 48.20 -10.15
C LEU A 148 -16.86 48.00 -9.32
N THR A 149 -16.60 48.91 -8.39
CA THR A 149 -15.40 48.86 -7.53
C THR A 149 -15.51 47.70 -6.55
N ALA A 150 -16.66 47.53 -5.89
CA ALA A 150 -16.94 46.41 -5.00
C ALA A 150 -16.80 45.05 -5.71
N ILE A 151 -17.24 44.93 -6.96
CA ILE A 151 -17.10 43.69 -7.74
C ILE A 151 -15.64 43.44 -8.11
N LYS A 152 -14.88 44.48 -8.50
CA LYS A 152 -13.43 44.34 -8.76
C LYS A 152 -12.66 43.91 -7.51
N ASP A 153 -12.98 44.50 -6.36
CA ASP A 153 -12.37 44.15 -5.08
C ASP A 153 -12.69 42.69 -4.73
N SER A 154 -13.95 42.26 -4.93
CA SER A 154 -14.33 40.85 -4.75
C SER A 154 -13.58 39.91 -5.70
N ILE A 155 -13.30 40.31 -6.94
CA ILE A 155 -12.48 39.50 -7.86
C ILE A 155 -11.04 39.42 -7.37
N ALA A 156 -10.46 40.53 -6.90
CA ALA A 156 -9.10 40.56 -6.36
C ALA A 156 -8.95 39.66 -5.13
N ASP A 157 -9.92 39.69 -4.22
CA ASP A 157 -9.94 38.83 -3.03
C ASP A 157 -10.04 37.34 -3.39
N VAL A 158 -10.90 36.98 -4.34
CA VAL A 158 -11.02 35.59 -4.79
C VAL A 158 -9.74 35.14 -5.49
N ASN A 159 -9.13 35.98 -6.34
CA ASN A 159 -7.84 35.67 -6.96
C ASN A 159 -6.74 35.42 -5.92
N LYS A 160 -6.68 36.25 -4.86
CA LYS A 160 -5.72 36.06 -3.77
C LYS A 160 -5.90 34.71 -3.09
N LYS A 161 -7.15 34.28 -2.84
CA LYS A 161 -7.46 32.95 -2.29
C LYS A 161 -6.98 31.82 -3.21
N ILE A 162 -7.28 31.91 -4.51
CA ILE A 162 -6.81 30.95 -5.51
C ILE A 162 -5.29 30.85 -5.52
N THR A 163 -4.57 31.97 -5.45
CA THR A 163 -3.10 31.97 -5.44
C THR A 163 -2.55 31.23 -4.22
N ILE A 164 -3.15 31.44 -3.04
CA ILE A 164 -2.76 30.73 -1.81
C ILE A 164 -3.05 29.23 -1.95
N GLU A 165 -4.25 28.85 -2.40
CA GLU A 165 -4.64 27.44 -2.59
C GLU A 165 -3.75 26.73 -3.62
N LYS A 166 -3.44 27.37 -4.75
CA LYS A 166 -2.50 26.85 -5.76
C LYS A 166 -1.10 26.66 -5.18
N GLY A 167 -0.62 27.62 -4.38
CA GLY A 167 0.66 27.53 -3.69
C GLY A 167 0.71 26.40 -2.65
N LEU A 168 -0.40 26.11 -1.96
CA LEU A 168 -0.51 24.96 -1.06
C LEU A 168 -0.43 23.64 -1.82
N VAL A 169 -1.16 23.51 -2.94
CA VAL A 169 -1.08 22.32 -3.81
C VAL A 169 0.34 22.12 -4.33
N GLU A 170 1.01 23.19 -4.76
CA GLU A 170 2.39 23.09 -5.25
C GLU A 170 3.39 22.69 -4.16
N LYS A 171 3.21 23.17 -2.93
CA LYS A 171 4.01 22.73 -1.78
C LYS A 171 3.79 21.25 -1.45
N LEU A 172 2.56 20.77 -1.55
CA LEU A 172 2.25 19.35 -1.40
C LEU A 172 2.91 18.51 -2.50
N LEU A 173 3.04 19.05 -3.73
CA LEU A 173 3.73 18.38 -4.84
C LEU A 173 5.26 18.27 -4.65
N ARG A 174 5.89 19.24 -3.96
CA ARG A 174 7.36 19.25 -3.77
C ARG A 174 7.85 18.51 -2.53
N ARG A 175 6.94 18.10 -1.64
CA ARG A 175 7.27 17.37 -0.42
C ARG A 175 7.40 15.85 -0.63
N ASN A 176 7.01 15.36 -1.80
CA ASN A 176 7.12 13.98 -2.26
C ASN A 176 8.11 13.89 -3.44
#